data_AF-A0A2Z6B069-F1
#
_entry.id   AF-A0A2Z6B069-F1
#
_cell.length_a   1.000
_cell.length_b   1.000
_cell.length_c   1.000
_cell.angle_alpha   90.00
_cell.angle_beta   90.00
_cell.angle_gamma   90.00
#
_symmetry.space_group_name_H-M   'P 1'
#
loop_
_entity.id
_entity.type
_entity.pdbx_description
1 polymer ?
#
loop_
_entity_poly.entity_id
_entity_poly.type
_entity_poly.pdbx_seq_one_letter_code
_entity_poly.pdbx_strand_id
1 'polypeptide(L)'
;MILTAVLACVVLLIFALVFGGIVRNVRTNYLRVIRSLRHQSFDLENGIKDLKADMLIREVRVSNLEKEIESLELAKERERAAAAAGDVPSRTIVEALQYMGKITAEDVLRARTYLENTKSGSTVEEALMILGLVRPEDMDSAAQEAM
;
A
#
# COMPACT_ATOMS: atom_id res chain seq x y z
N MET A 1 -62.65 -54.18 -52.17
CA MET A 1 -62.61 -54.06 -50.69
C MET A 1 -61.32 -54.61 -50.08
N ILE A 2 -60.76 -55.72 -50.57
CA ILE A 2 -59.50 -56.29 -50.03
C ILE A 2 -58.30 -55.38 -50.31
N LEU A 3 -58.15 -54.86 -51.54
CA LEU A 3 -57.03 -54.01 -51.94
C LEU A 3 -56.91 -52.72 -51.10
N THR A 4 -58.05 -52.07 -50.79
CA THR A 4 -58.10 -50.85 -49.97
C THR A 4 -57.69 -51.12 -48.52
N ALA A 5 -58.03 -52.30 -47.98
CA ALA A 5 -57.62 -52.69 -46.63
C ALA A 5 -56.11 -52.97 -46.56
N VAL A 6 -55.54 -53.61 -47.57
CA VAL A 6 -54.08 -53.85 -47.65
C VAL A 6 -53.32 -52.52 -47.73
N LEU A 7 -53.78 -51.58 -48.57
CA LEU A 7 -53.17 -50.25 -48.70
C LEU A 7 -53.19 -49.47 -47.38
N ALA A 8 -54.31 -49.50 -46.65
CA ALA A 8 -54.42 -48.85 -45.35
C ALA A 8 -53.43 -49.45 -44.32
N CYS A 9 -53.27 -50.77 -44.29
CA CYS A 9 -52.30 -51.43 -43.42
C CYS A 9 -50.86 -51.03 -43.73
N VAL A 10 -50.48 -50.95 -45.01
CA VAL A 10 -49.12 -50.55 -45.41
C VAL A 10 -48.84 -49.11 -44.99
N VAL A 11 -49.79 -48.19 -45.17
CA VAL A 11 -49.65 -46.78 -44.76
C VAL A 11 -49.51 -46.67 -43.24
N LEU A 12 -50.29 -47.42 -42.45
CA LEU A 12 -50.18 -47.43 -40.99
C LEU A 12 -48.83 -47.97 -40.51
N LEU A 13 -48.30 -49.01 -41.17
CA LEU A 13 -46.98 -49.56 -40.84
C LEU A 13 -45.87 -48.55 -41.15
N ILE A 14 -45.92 -47.88 -42.30
CA ILE A 14 -44.96 -46.83 -42.64
C ILE A 14 -45.05 -45.68 -41.63
N PHE A 15 -46.25 -45.24 -41.28
CA PHE A 15 -46.46 -44.19 -40.28
C PHE A 15 -45.89 -44.57 -38.91
N ALA A 16 -46.11 -45.80 -38.45
CA ALA A 16 -45.56 -46.29 -37.19
C ALA A 16 -44.02 -46.33 -37.19
N LEU A 17 -43.40 -46.72 -38.31
CA LEU A 17 -41.94 -46.73 -38.46
C LEU A 17 -41.36 -45.31 -38.44
N VAL A 18 -41.95 -44.37 -39.18
CA VAL A 18 -41.51 -42.97 -39.21
C VAL A 18 -41.68 -42.31 -37.84
N PHE A 19 -42.84 -42.48 -37.22
CA PHE A 19 -43.12 -41.94 -35.88
C PHE A 19 -42.18 -42.53 -34.83
N GLY A 20 -41.93 -43.84 -34.87
CA GLY A 20 -40.94 -44.49 -34.01
C GLY A 20 -39.52 -43.97 -34.20
N GLY A 21 -39.12 -43.68 -35.46
CA GLY A 21 -37.85 -43.03 -35.78
C GLY A 21 -37.72 -41.63 -35.19
N ILE A 22 -38.77 -40.80 -35.34
CA ILE A 22 -38.80 -39.43 -34.79
C ILE A 22 -38.70 -39.47 -33.26
N VAL A 23 -39.52 -40.29 -32.58
CA VAL A 23 -39.51 -40.41 -31.12
C VAL A 23 -38.14 -40.87 -30.61
N ARG A 24 -37.51 -41.85 -31.27
CA ARG A 24 -36.16 -42.30 -30.92
C ARG A 24 -35.14 -41.18 -31.09
N ASN A 25 -35.17 -40.44 -32.20
CA ASN A 25 -34.25 -39.34 -32.45
C ASN A 25 -34.38 -38.25 -31.38
N VAL A 26 -35.61 -37.82 -31.10
CA VAL A 26 -35.94 -36.83 -30.06
C VAL A 26 -35.44 -37.30 -28.69
N ARG A 27 -35.71 -38.56 -28.32
CA ARG A 27 -35.21 -39.14 -27.06
C ARG A 27 -33.68 -39.12 -26.99
N THR A 28 -32.97 -39.44 -28.06
CA THR A 28 -31.50 -39.40 -28.06
C THR A 28 -30.95 -37.99 -27.92
N ASN A 29 -31.61 -37.00 -28.51
CA ASN A 29 -31.23 -35.59 -28.37
C ASN A 29 -31.42 -35.10 -26.94
N TYR A 30 -32.57 -35.39 -26.31
CA TYR A 30 -32.79 -35.06 -24.90
C TYR A 30 -31.77 -35.74 -23.98
N LEU A 31 -31.46 -37.02 -24.20
CA LEU A 31 -30.45 -37.72 -23.41
C LEU A 31 -29.03 -37.17 -23.60
N ARG A 32 -28.71 -36.62 -24.77
CA ARG A 32 -27.44 -35.91 -25.01
C ARG A 32 -27.40 -34.60 -24.24
N VAL A 33 -28.46 -33.79 -24.33
CA VAL A 33 -28.58 -32.50 -23.62
C VAL A 33 -28.54 -32.69 -22.10
N ILE A 34 -29.24 -33.69 -21.56
CA ILE A 34 -29.22 -34.00 -20.13
C ILE A 34 -27.80 -34.40 -19.68
N ARG A 35 -27.09 -35.19 -20.49
CA ARG A 35 -25.70 -35.57 -20.20
C ARG A 35 -24.76 -34.37 -20.23
N SER A 36 -24.89 -33.49 -21.22
CA SER A 36 -24.05 -32.29 -21.30
C SER A 36 -24.31 -31.35 -20.13
N LEU A 37 -25.58 -31.11 -19.78
CA LEU A 37 -25.95 -30.29 -18.62
C LEU A 37 -25.43 -30.89 -17.31
N ARG A 38 -25.49 -32.21 -17.16
CA ARG A 38 -24.92 -32.88 -15.97
C ARG A 38 -23.41 -32.71 -15.89
N HIS A 39 -22.71 -32.80 -17.02
CA HIS A 39 -21.26 -32.56 -17.04
C HIS A 39 -20.92 -31.11 -16.71
N GLN A 40 -21.61 -30.15 -17.32
CA GLN A 40 -21.44 -28.73 -17.00
C GLN A 40 -21.71 -28.43 -15.53
N SER A 41 -22.76 -29.01 -14.95
CA SER A 41 -23.06 -28.84 -13.53
C SER A 41 -21.94 -29.41 -12.64
N PHE A 42 -21.36 -30.55 -13.01
CA PHE A 42 -20.26 -31.16 -12.28
C PHE A 42 -18.97 -30.33 -12.40
N ASP A 43 -18.65 -29.85 -13.60
CA ASP A 43 -17.50 -29.00 -13.84
C ASP A 43 -17.63 -27.66 -13.09
N LEU A 44 -18.83 -27.08 -13.06
CA LEU A 44 -19.10 -25.86 -12.31
C LEU A 44 -18.97 -26.09 -10.80
N GLU A 45 -19.46 -27.21 -10.29
CA GLU A 45 -19.33 -27.56 -8.87
C GLU A 45 -17.86 -27.74 -8.47
N ASN A 46 -17.06 -28.39 -9.31
CA ASN A 46 -15.62 -28.52 -9.09
C ASN A 46 -14.92 -27.16 -9.17
N GLY A 47 -15.26 -26.34 -10.17
CA GLY A 47 -14.72 -24.98 -10.29
C GLY A 47 -15.03 -24.11 -9.07
N ILE A 48 -16.23 -24.24 -8.48
CA ILE A 48 -16.58 -23.55 -7.23
C ILE A 48 -15.74 -24.05 -6.05
N LYS A 49 -15.47 -25.35 -5.95
CA LYS A 49 -14.61 -25.91 -4.90
C LYS A 49 -13.17 -25.40 -5.01
N ASP A 50 -12.63 -25.37 -6.23
CA ASP A 50 -11.28 -24.86 -6.50
C ASP A 50 -11.20 -23.36 -6.17
N LEU A 51 -12.19 -22.58 -6.62
CA LEU A 51 -12.24 -21.14 -6.32
C LEU A 51 -12.32 -20.87 -4.82
N LYS A 52 -13.06 -21.70 -4.08
CA LYS A 52 -13.15 -21.59 -2.62
C LYS A 52 -11.82 -21.92 -1.94
N ALA A 53 -11.08 -22.92 -2.43
CA ALA A 53 -9.73 -23.22 -1.94
C ALA A 53 -8.77 -22.05 -2.20
N ASP A 54 -8.82 -21.46 -3.40
CA ASP A 54 -8.01 -20.29 -3.77
C ASP A 54 -8.33 -19.06 -2.90
N MET A 55 -9.61 -18.84 -2.58
CA MET A 55 -10.00 -17.75 -1.68
C MET A 55 -9.38 -17.89 -0.29
N LEU A 56 -9.38 -19.09 0.28
CA LEU A 56 -8.76 -19.34 1.59
C LEU A 56 -7.25 -19.07 1.57
N ILE A 57 -6.55 -19.46 0.50
CA ILE A 57 -5.12 -19.17 0.34
C ILE A 57 -4.87 -17.67 0.26
N ARG A 58 -5.73 -16.93 -0.47
CA ARG A 58 -5.62 -15.48 -0.58
C ARG A 58 -5.91 -14.78 0.73
N GLU A 59 -6.90 -15.24 1.49
CA GLU A 59 -7.24 -14.70 2.81
C GLU A 59 -6.06 -14.83 3.78
N VAL A 60 -5.40 -15.99 3.82
CA VAL A 60 -4.17 -16.20 4.61
C VAL A 60 -3.06 -15.25 4.16
N ARG A 61 -2.89 -15.05 2.85
CA ARG A 61 -1.87 -14.13 2.31
C ARG A 61 -2.15 -12.69 2.71
N VAL A 62 -3.40 -12.24 2.64
CA VAL A 62 -3.81 -10.90 3.06
C VAL A 62 -3.54 -10.70 4.55
N SER A 63 -3.91 -11.66 5.40
CA SER A 63 -3.64 -11.57 6.84
C SER A 63 -2.15 -11.49 7.16
N ASN A 64 -1.29 -12.19 6.41
CA ASN A 64 0.16 -12.09 6.58
C ASN A 64 0.70 -10.72 6.15
N LEU A 65 0.20 -10.17 5.04
CA LEU A 65 0.58 -8.84 4.58
C LEU A 65 0.14 -7.74 5.55
N GLU A 66 -1.04 -7.86 6.16
CA GLU A 66 -1.50 -6.93 7.19
C GLU A 66 -0.55 -6.91 8.40
N LYS A 67 -0.09 -8.08 8.86
CA LYS A 67 0.91 -8.17 9.94
C LYS A 67 2.26 -7.57 9.55
N GLU A 68 2.71 -7.77 8.31
CA GLU A 68 3.94 -7.16 7.81
C GLU A 68 3.83 -5.64 7.78
N ILE A 69 2.70 -5.09 7.31
CA ILE A 69 2.44 -3.64 7.30
C ILE A 69 2.47 -3.08 8.72
N GLU A 70 1.78 -3.70 9.67
CA GLU A 70 1.79 -3.26 11.08
C GLU A 70 3.21 -3.24 11.66
N SER A 71 4.01 -4.28 11.36
CA SER A 71 5.40 -4.34 11.82
C SER A 71 6.29 -3.24 11.21
N LEU A 72 6.07 -2.88 9.93
CA LEU A 72 6.79 -1.84 9.23
C LEU A 72 6.38 -0.44 9.72
N GLU A 73 5.11 -0.22 10.03
CA GLU A 73 4.64 1.02 10.63
C GLU A 73 5.28 1.24 12.01
N LEU A 74 5.31 0.21 12.87
CA LEU A 74 6.00 0.28 14.15
C LEU A 74 7.51 0.53 14.00
N ALA A 75 8.16 -0.09 13.02
CA ALA A 75 9.58 0.16 12.73
C ALA A 75 9.81 1.61 12.29
N LYS A 76 8.96 2.13 11.41
CA LYS A 76 9.01 3.52 10.94
C LYS A 76 8.79 4.52 12.08
N GLU A 77 7.86 4.25 12.99
CA GLU A 77 7.65 5.09 14.18
C GLU A 77 8.87 5.08 15.10
N ARG A 78 9.48 3.90 15.31
CA ARG A 78 10.72 3.78 16.09
C ARG A 78 11.88 4.54 15.46
N GLU A 79 12.04 4.46 14.14
CA GLU A 79 13.06 5.24 13.42
C GLU A 79 12.81 6.74 13.54
N ARG A 80 11.55 7.19 13.41
CA ARG A 80 11.21 8.60 13.62
C ARG A 80 11.49 9.06 15.04
N ALA A 81 11.17 8.25 16.04
CA ALA A 81 11.44 8.56 17.44
C ALA A 81 12.96 8.58 17.72
N ALA A 82 13.72 7.65 17.13
CA ALA A 82 15.18 7.62 17.23
C ALA A 82 15.82 8.83 16.52
N ALA A 83 15.31 9.22 15.36
CA ALA A 83 15.75 10.43 14.65
C ALA A 83 15.45 11.69 15.46
N ALA A 84 14.25 11.80 16.05
CA ALA A 84 13.89 12.92 16.92
C ALA A 84 14.71 12.96 18.22
N ALA A 85 15.16 11.81 18.72
CA ALA A 85 16.07 11.73 19.88
C ALA A 85 17.55 11.95 19.50
N GLY A 86 17.92 11.71 18.24
CA GLY A 86 19.25 11.93 17.68
C GLY A 86 19.47 13.33 17.10
N ASP A 87 18.40 14.09 16.87
CA ASP A 87 18.44 15.53 16.60
C ASP A 87 18.81 16.25 17.91
N VAL A 88 20.10 16.23 18.25
CA VAL A 88 20.65 17.24 19.15
C VAL A 88 20.35 18.58 18.47
N PRO A 89 19.61 19.50 19.12
CA PRO A 89 19.34 20.79 18.49
C PRO A 89 20.69 21.41 18.13
N SER A 90 20.95 21.60 16.83
CA SER A 90 22.11 22.34 16.35
C SER A 90 22.09 23.68 17.08
N ARG A 91 23.01 23.83 18.03
CA ARG A 91 23.11 25.04 18.83
C ARG A 91 23.58 26.13 17.88
N THR A 92 22.91 27.28 17.91
CA THR A 92 23.44 28.44 17.19
C THR A 92 24.82 28.80 17.74
N ILE A 93 25.69 29.43 16.93
CA ILE A 93 27.05 29.79 17.35
C ILE A 93 27.03 30.60 18.66
N VAL A 94 26.02 31.47 18.84
CA VAL A 94 25.81 32.24 20.08
C VAL A 94 25.50 31.33 21.29
N GLU A 95 24.69 30.29 21.11
CA GLU A 95 24.38 29.31 22.17
C GLU A 95 25.60 28.43 22.50
N ALA A 96 26.39 28.05 21.49
CA ALA A 96 27.67 27.37 21.71
C ALA A 96 28.62 28.25 22.54
N LEU A 97 28.78 29.53 22.19
CA LEU A 97 29.61 30.48 22.96
C LEU A 97 29.12 30.67 24.41
N GLN A 98 27.80 30.69 24.64
CA GLN A 98 27.23 30.75 25.99
C GLN A 98 27.51 29.47 26.78
N TYR A 99 27.38 28.30 26.14
CA TYR A 99 27.64 27.00 26.76
C TYR A 99 29.11 26.83 27.13
N MET A 100 30.02 27.29 26.28
CA MET A 100 31.47 27.33 26.53
C MET A 100 31.87 28.34 27.62
N GLY A 101 30.92 29.15 28.12
CA GLY A 101 31.16 30.19 29.12
C GLY A 101 31.98 31.36 28.60
N LYS A 102 32.05 31.55 27.27
CA LYS A 102 32.80 32.64 26.62
C LYS A 102 32.05 33.95 26.64
N ILE A 103 30.72 33.89 26.61
CA ILE A 103 29.83 35.04 26.71
C ILE A 103 28.68 34.78 27.69
N THR A 104 28.14 35.85 28.24
CA THR A 104 26.94 35.82 29.08
C THR A 104 25.70 36.28 28.30
N ALA A 105 24.51 36.05 28.86
CA ALA A 105 23.27 36.59 28.29
C ALA A 105 23.28 38.12 28.19
N GLU A 106 23.98 38.80 29.09
CA GLU A 106 24.12 40.26 29.09
C GLU A 106 25.04 40.77 27.97
N ASP A 107 26.07 40.00 27.61
CA ASP A 107 26.94 40.31 26.46
C ASP A 107 26.17 40.22 25.14
N VAL A 108 25.31 39.21 25.00
CA VAL A 108 24.43 39.07 23.82
C VAL A 108 23.44 40.22 23.74
N LEU A 109 22.88 40.64 24.87
CA LEU A 109 21.95 41.76 24.92
C LEU A 109 22.65 43.08 24.54
N ARG A 110 23.90 43.29 25.01
CA ARG A 110 24.74 44.42 24.58
C ARG A 110 25.03 44.40 23.08
N ALA A 111 25.35 43.25 22.50
CA ALA A 111 25.57 43.11 21.06
C ALA A 111 24.30 43.43 20.24
N ARG A 112 23.13 42.97 20.68
CA ARG A 112 21.84 43.32 20.04
C ARG A 112 21.54 44.80 20.11
N THR A 113 21.70 45.41 21.29
CA THR A 113 21.50 46.86 21.47
C THR A 113 22.47 47.67 20.61
N TYR A 114 23.72 47.22 20.45
CA TYR A 114 24.68 47.85 19.56
C TYR A 114 24.23 47.80 18.09
N LEU A 115 23.74 46.66 17.61
CA LEU A 115 23.21 46.51 16.26
C LEU A 115 21.98 47.39 16.02
N GLU A 116 21.05 47.44 16.97
CA GLU A 116 19.85 48.28 16.90
C GLU A 116 20.21 49.78 16.80
N ASN A 117 21.22 50.21 17.57
CA ASN A 117 21.67 51.61 17.60
C ASN A 117 22.48 52.01 16.36
N THR A 118 23.27 51.09 15.81
CA THR A 118 24.14 51.36 14.65
C THR A 118 23.46 51.12 13.31
N LYS A 119 22.32 50.40 13.31
CA LYS A 119 21.64 49.91 12.09
C LYS A 119 22.59 49.20 11.13
N SER A 120 23.65 48.58 11.66
CA SER A 120 24.55 47.81 10.81
C SER A 120 23.83 46.55 10.36
N GLY A 121 24.02 46.15 9.10
CA GLY A 121 23.51 44.88 8.59
C GLY A 121 24.29 43.66 9.10
N SER A 122 25.05 43.82 10.19
CA SER A 122 25.92 42.80 10.76
C SER A 122 25.15 41.82 11.62
N THR A 123 25.69 40.62 11.78
CA THR A 123 25.10 39.59 12.63
C THR A 123 25.47 39.79 14.11
N VAL A 124 24.81 39.07 15.02
CA VAL A 124 25.08 39.15 16.47
C VAL A 124 26.49 38.66 16.79
N GLU A 125 26.97 37.65 16.06
CA GLU A 125 28.32 37.09 16.13
C GLU A 125 29.36 38.16 15.77
N GLU A 126 29.15 38.87 14.67
CA GLU A 126 30.02 39.97 14.24
C GLU A 126 30.01 41.12 15.25
N ALA A 127 28.85 41.48 15.79
CA ALA A 127 28.74 42.50 16.82
C ALA A 127 29.50 42.12 18.10
N LEU A 128 29.48 40.84 18.50
CA LEU A 128 30.25 40.34 19.65
C LEU A 128 31.77 40.48 19.42
N MET A 129 32.24 40.25 18.19
CA MET A 129 33.65 40.46 17.83
C MET A 129 34.01 41.95 17.77
N ILE A 130 33.16 42.79 17.17
CA ILE A 130 33.37 44.25 17.06
C ILE A 130 33.42 44.90 18.46
N LEU A 131 32.59 44.44 19.39
CA LEU A 131 32.57 44.89 20.78
C LEU A 131 33.74 44.31 21.61
N GLY A 132 34.56 43.42 21.04
CA GLY A 132 35.66 42.75 21.73
C GLY A 132 35.21 41.80 22.84
N LEU A 133 33.95 41.36 22.81
CA LEU A 133 33.36 40.44 23.79
C LEU A 133 33.75 38.98 23.49
N VAL A 134 34.04 38.68 22.23
CA VAL A 134 34.48 37.36 21.75
C VAL A 134 35.68 37.52 20.84
N ARG A 135 36.65 36.62 20.96
CA ARG A 135 37.81 36.58 20.05
C ARG A 135 37.50 35.74 18.81
N PRO A 136 38.12 36.01 17.65
CA PRO A 136 37.90 35.22 16.44
C PRO A 136 38.15 33.72 16.65
N GLU A 137 39.16 33.36 17.45
CA GLU A 137 39.50 31.96 17.72
C GLU A 137 38.41 31.24 18.54
N ASP A 138 37.74 31.96 19.43
CA ASP A 138 36.61 31.43 20.20
C ASP A 138 35.35 31.28 19.31
N MET A 139 35.20 32.15 18.31
CA MET A 139 34.12 32.07 17.31
C MET A 139 34.29 30.85 16.39
N ASP A 140 35.52 30.59 15.92
CA ASP A 140 35.83 29.41 15.10
C ASP A 140 35.61 28.12 15.88
N SER A 141 35.97 28.12 17.17
CA SER A 141 35.73 26.98 18.08
C SER A 141 34.23 26.74 18.28
N ALA A 142 33.45 27.80 18.49
CA ALA A 142 32.00 27.69 18.63
C ALA A 142 31.31 27.29 17.32
N ALA A 143 31.83 27.69 16.17
CA ALA A 143 31.33 27.25 14.86
C ALA A 143 31.56 25.75 14.64
N GLN A 144 32.67 25.20 15.14
CA GLN A 144 32.93 23.76 15.12
C GLN A 144 32.04 22.97 16.09
N GLU A 145 31.66 23.54 17.24
CA GLU A 145 30.73 22.92 18.19
C GLU A 145 29.24 23.03 17.76
N ALA A 146 28.92 24.00 16.90
CA ALA A 146 27.57 24.24 16.38
C ALA A 146 27.21 23.36 15.16
N MET A 147 28.21 22.76 14.49
CA MET A 147 28.10 21.82 13.37
C MET A 147 27.92 20.37 13.82
#